data_AF-A0A951Q813-F1
#
_entry.id   AF-A0A951Q813-F1
#
_cell.length_a   1.000
_cell.length_b   1.000
_cell.length_c   1.000
_cell.angle_alpha   90.00
_cell.angle_beta   90.00
_cell.angle_gamma   90.00
#
_symmetry.space_group_name_H-M   'P 1'
#
loop_
_entity.id
_entity.type
_entity.pdbx_description
1 polymer ?
#
loop_
_entity_poly.entity_id
_entity_poly.type
_entity_poly.pdbx_seq_one_letter_code
_entity_poly.pdbx_strand_id
1 'polypeptide(L)'
;MKFTRRVLTLILGFTTLILICVQSQLSDAQPVQLPNFVGRYIATLSDGDFLASTYADGKLPDSINPDRLSIIQLPLDERAAIAQVEASNSVTGAPYAFDLTANGQTAFVVETLAAPPIGATQRDQLPPGQQLVMIDLSDSRRPRVESVVAIAPKPETVSVHPGGALLTISTQTPGREILLIPIQNEVFGQPIEFSLSQLGIQPDPDRFQDGMYVSSVQWHPSGRYLAVNLTYRDQIAFYELRQDQSGNPQLIPWGTPVNVGKDPFTGQFTPDGRFYLTSNWGRNFGENITTLEQRIPSAQGTVSVIQLALDNAQHQVVSTATSDLSPESLAISPDGSLVVTVNMRGTLFPPLSPRFTREASLSLLKLEQSGQLTKVGDYPFEGILPESAAFDASGNYLAVAVYDYFTSKPEAGIELWQVIRSPELGLRHTRQVIEVDRGAHQVMIAP
;
A
#
# COMPACT_ATOMS: atom_id res chain seq x y z
N MET A 1 -35.07 -96.18 13.38
CA MET A 1 -35.47 -94.81 12.95
C MET A 1 -34.36 -94.27 12.07
N LYS A 2 -34.54 -94.21 10.73
CA LYS A 2 -34.84 -92.98 9.96
C LYS A 2 -33.85 -91.83 10.30
N PHE A 3 -33.07 -91.20 9.42
CA PHE A 3 -33.04 -91.10 7.95
C PHE A 3 -31.70 -90.43 7.52
N THR A 4 -31.13 -90.86 6.38
CA THR A 4 -30.35 -90.11 5.33
C THR A 4 -29.15 -89.19 5.68
N ARG A 5 -27.92 -89.46 5.19
CA ARG A 5 -27.33 -89.15 3.83
C ARG A 5 -27.31 -87.63 3.51
N ARG A 6 -26.27 -87.00 2.96
CA ARG A 6 -24.90 -87.34 2.51
C ARG A 6 -24.26 -86.00 2.05
N VAL A 7 -22.91 -85.92 2.13
CA VAL A 7 -22.00 -85.19 1.21
C VAL A 7 -21.96 -83.65 1.27
N LEU A 8 -20.78 -83.07 1.56
CA LEU A 8 -20.02 -82.23 0.60
C LEU A 8 -18.60 -81.89 1.12
N THR A 9 -17.60 -82.38 0.38
CA THR A 9 -16.35 -81.74 -0.06
C THR A 9 -15.81 -80.55 0.75
N LEU A 10 -14.68 -80.74 1.44
CA LEU A 10 -13.84 -79.65 1.94
C LEU A 10 -12.79 -79.30 0.86
N ILE A 11 -12.98 -78.18 0.16
CA ILE A 11 -11.97 -77.60 -0.75
C ILE A 11 -11.05 -76.72 0.11
N LEU A 12 -9.75 -77.04 0.09
CA LEU A 12 -8.68 -76.22 0.64
C LEU A 12 -8.50 -74.99 -0.26
N GLY A 13 -9.02 -73.84 0.18
CA GLY A 13 -8.84 -72.55 -0.49
C GLY A 13 -7.66 -71.79 0.10
N PHE A 14 -6.60 -71.63 -0.68
CA PHE A 14 -5.48 -70.72 -0.44
C PHE A 14 -5.99 -69.31 -0.08
N THR A 15 -5.63 -68.81 1.10
CA THR A 15 -5.70 -67.37 1.41
C THR A 15 -4.28 -66.86 1.58
N THR A 16 -3.75 -66.31 0.50
CA THR A 16 -2.50 -65.54 0.50
C THR A 16 -2.77 -64.21 1.19
N LEU A 17 -2.22 -64.01 2.38
CA LEU A 17 -2.27 -62.73 3.10
C LEU A 17 -1.25 -61.78 2.43
N ILE A 18 -1.72 -60.87 1.57
CA ILE A 18 -0.88 -59.77 1.07
C ILE A 18 -0.85 -58.69 2.16
N LEU A 19 0.25 -58.64 2.90
CA LEU A 19 0.56 -57.53 3.80
C LEU A 19 0.95 -56.32 2.92
N ILE A 20 0.01 -55.42 2.66
CA ILE A 20 0.33 -54.11 2.10
C ILE A 20 0.87 -53.27 3.26
N CYS A 21 2.20 -53.23 3.40
CA CYS A 21 2.87 -52.21 4.19
C CYS A 21 2.62 -50.85 3.52
N VAL A 22 1.64 -50.10 4.01
CA VAL A 22 1.57 -48.66 3.76
C VAL A 22 2.73 -48.04 4.53
N GLN A 23 3.87 -47.87 3.87
CA GLN A 23 4.88 -46.93 4.35
C GLN A 23 4.26 -45.54 4.23
N SER A 24 3.83 -44.99 5.37
CA SER A 24 3.60 -43.56 5.50
C SER A 24 4.91 -42.87 5.14
N GLN A 25 4.96 -42.27 3.96
CA GLN A 25 5.95 -41.23 3.67
C GLN A 25 5.65 -40.09 4.63
N LEU A 26 6.30 -40.13 5.80
CA LEU A 26 6.60 -38.93 6.55
C LEU A 26 7.43 -38.09 5.59
N SER A 27 6.80 -37.11 4.96
CA SER A 27 7.50 -36.02 4.29
C SER A 27 8.49 -35.49 5.31
N ASP A 28 9.78 -35.65 5.05
CA ASP A 28 10.80 -34.83 5.70
C ASP A 28 10.36 -33.39 5.50
N ALA A 29 9.88 -32.75 6.56
CA ALA A 29 9.62 -31.33 6.55
C ALA A 29 11.00 -30.68 6.39
N GLN A 30 11.34 -30.29 5.15
CA GLN A 30 12.48 -29.41 4.95
C GLN A 30 12.29 -28.22 5.89
N PRO A 31 13.34 -27.81 6.65
CA PRO A 31 13.23 -26.63 7.49
C PRO A 31 12.73 -25.47 6.61
N VAL A 32 11.70 -24.78 7.07
CA VAL A 32 11.13 -23.63 6.35
C VAL A 32 12.23 -22.58 6.27
N GLN A 33 12.89 -22.51 5.11
CA GLN A 33 13.92 -21.51 4.88
C GLN A 33 13.24 -20.16 4.76
N LEU A 34 13.60 -19.23 5.64
CA LEU A 34 13.11 -17.85 5.57
C LEU A 34 13.60 -17.19 4.26
N PRO A 35 12.75 -16.41 3.59
CA PRO A 35 13.12 -15.57 2.46
C PRO A 35 14.34 -14.70 2.78
N ASN A 36 15.30 -14.67 1.87
CA ASN A 36 16.49 -13.84 1.99
C ASN A 36 16.19 -12.42 1.51
N PHE A 37 15.35 -11.68 2.27
CA PHE A 37 15.05 -10.28 2.00
C PHE A 37 16.30 -9.42 2.11
N VAL A 38 16.53 -8.58 1.10
CA VAL A 38 17.65 -7.64 1.07
C VAL A 38 17.16 -6.24 1.44
N GLY A 39 17.86 -5.61 2.38
CA GLY A 39 17.58 -4.27 2.90
C GLY A 39 18.10 -4.14 4.34
N ARG A 40 17.94 -2.98 4.95
CA ARG A 40 18.27 -2.73 6.36
C ARG A 40 17.18 -3.22 7.32
N TYR A 41 15.93 -2.94 6.98
CA TYR A 41 14.74 -3.32 7.75
C TYR A 41 13.47 -3.19 6.90
N ILE A 42 12.39 -3.83 7.33
CA ILE A 42 11.03 -3.58 6.87
C ILE A 42 10.39 -2.60 7.85
N ALA A 43 9.82 -1.51 7.35
CA ALA A 43 9.02 -0.58 8.15
C ALA A 43 7.55 -0.73 7.79
N THR A 44 6.67 -0.80 8.78
CA THR A 44 5.21 -0.86 8.55
C THR A 44 4.45 0.03 9.51
N LEU A 45 3.44 0.71 8.98
CA LEU A 45 2.51 1.53 9.74
C LEU A 45 1.24 0.72 10.03
N SER A 46 0.79 0.78 11.28
CA SER A 46 -0.40 0.08 11.79
C SER A 46 -1.39 1.08 12.37
N ASP A 47 -2.65 0.92 12.00
CA ASP A 47 -3.81 1.64 12.54
C ASP A 47 -4.46 0.76 13.63
N GLY A 48 -4.10 1.06 14.88
CA GLY A 48 -4.46 0.22 16.03
C GLY A 48 -5.89 0.43 16.50
N ASP A 49 -6.48 1.57 16.14
CA ASP A 49 -7.78 2.02 16.64
C ASP A 49 -8.91 1.89 15.61
N PHE A 50 -8.63 1.30 14.46
CA PHE A 50 -9.57 1.12 13.38
C PHE A 50 -9.69 -0.36 12.97
N LEU A 51 -10.92 -0.83 12.70
CA LEU A 51 -11.17 -2.20 12.24
C LEU A 51 -11.33 -2.22 10.71
N ALA A 52 -11.06 -3.36 10.07
CA ALA A 52 -11.38 -3.50 8.66
C ALA A 52 -12.88 -3.29 8.38
N SER A 53 -13.75 -3.75 9.29
CA SER A 53 -15.19 -3.55 9.18
C SER A 53 -15.62 -2.09 9.29
N THR A 54 -14.81 -1.22 9.91
CA THR A 54 -15.08 0.21 10.07
C THR A 54 -15.26 0.91 8.71
N TYR A 55 -14.62 0.41 7.64
CA TYR A 55 -14.87 0.89 6.27
C TYR A 55 -16.34 0.78 5.84
N ALA A 56 -17.01 -0.29 6.30
CA ALA A 56 -18.37 -0.59 5.89
C ALA A 56 -19.41 -0.02 6.85
N ASP A 57 -19.15 -0.02 8.16
CA ASP A 57 -20.16 0.34 9.17
C ASP A 57 -19.80 1.51 10.08
N GLY A 58 -18.59 2.07 9.92
CA GLY A 58 -18.11 3.20 10.71
C GLY A 58 -17.78 2.88 12.17
N LYS A 59 -17.98 1.66 12.65
CA LYS A 59 -17.79 1.33 14.07
C LYS A 59 -16.32 1.17 14.43
N LEU A 60 -15.91 1.78 15.53
CA LEU A 60 -14.59 1.61 16.12
C LEU A 60 -14.54 0.33 16.99
N PRO A 61 -13.35 -0.24 17.27
CA PRO A 61 -13.21 -1.35 18.19
C PRO A 61 -13.52 -0.95 19.64
N ASP A 62 -13.99 -1.90 20.44
CA ASP A 62 -14.23 -1.70 21.87
C ASP A 62 -12.95 -1.41 22.67
N SER A 63 -11.81 -1.90 22.18
CA SER A 63 -10.48 -1.66 22.74
C SER A 63 -9.62 -0.92 21.72
N ILE A 64 -9.21 0.29 22.08
CA ILE A 64 -8.33 1.14 21.28
C ILE A 64 -6.88 0.72 21.54
N ASN A 65 -6.19 0.24 20.50
CA ASN A 65 -4.74 0.05 20.54
C ASN A 65 -4.06 1.30 19.96
N PRO A 66 -2.86 1.66 20.43
CA PRO A 66 -2.12 2.77 19.85
C PRO A 66 -1.66 2.44 18.43
N ASP A 67 -1.71 3.45 17.58
CA ASP A 67 -1.09 3.43 16.26
C ASP A 67 0.43 3.40 16.34
N ARG A 68 1.06 2.63 15.44
CA ARG A 68 2.49 2.34 15.54
C ARG A 68 3.19 2.28 14.20
N LEU A 69 4.42 2.77 14.20
CA LEU A 69 5.44 2.39 13.23
C LEU A 69 6.24 1.20 13.81
N SER A 70 6.21 0.07 13.12
CA SER A 70 6.97 -1.13 13.45
C SER A 70 8.16 -1.30 12.51
N ILE A 71 9.32 -1.65 13.07
CA ILE A 71 10.60 -1.85 12.38
C ILE A 71 11.06 -3.29 12.57
N ILE A 72 11.01 -4.07 11.51
CA ILE A 72 11.39 -5.49 11.47
C ILE A 72 12.81 -5.59 10.90
N GLN A 73 13.74 -6.12 11.69
CA GLN A 73 15.15 -6.18 11.30
C GLN A 73 15.39 -7.17 10.14
N LEU A 74 16.30 -6.80 9.23
CA LEU A 74 16.80 -7.67 8.17
C LEU A 74 18.29 -8.02 8.39
N PRO A 75 18.75 -9.23 7.98
CA PRO A 75 17.98 -10.31 7.37
C PRO A 75 16.97 -10.93 8.36
N LEU A 76 15.91 -11.53 7.84
CA LEU A 76 14.91 -12.21 8.66
C LEU A 76 15.54 -13.40 9.40
N ASP A 77 15.24 -13.53 10.68
CA ASP A 77 15.53 -14.70 11.49
C ASP A 77 14.24 -15.28 12.09
N GLU A 78 14.33 -16.44 12.75
CA GLU A 78 13.17 -17.14 13.32
C GLU A 78 12.42 -16.34 14.40
N ARG A 79 12.99 -15.23 14.88
CA ARG A 79 12.41 -14.38 15.92
C ARG A 79 12.29 -12.92 15.48
N ALA A 80 12.28 -12.66 14.16
CA ALA A 80 12.45 -11.35 13.52
C ALA A 80 12.18 -10.20 14.48
N ALA A 81 13.26 -9.59 15.01
CA ALA A 81 13.12 -8.61 16.06
C ALA A 81 12.31 -7.40 15.56
N ILE A 82 11.19 -7.12 16.23
CA ILE A 82 10.31 -5.99 15.92
C ILE A 82 10.53 -4.91 16.98
N ALA A 83 11.05 -3.76 16.54
CA ALA A 83 11.08 -2.55 17.34
C ALA A 83 9.89 -1.68 16.96
N GLN A 84 9.34 -0.91 17.90
CA GLN A 84 8.12 -0.14 17.67
C GLN A 84 8.21 1.24 18.31
N VAL A 85 7.53 2.20 17.70
CA VAL A 85 7.32 3.55 18.23
C VAL A 85 5.88 3.97 17.92
N GLU A 86 5.24 4.65 18.86
CA GLU A 86 3.90 5.20 18.64
C GLU A 86 3.95 6.30 17.58
N ALA A 87 3.01 6.25 16.64
CA ALA A 87 2.91 7.20 15.55
C ALA A 87 1.44 7.27 15.09
N SER A 88 0.71 8.28 15.58
CA SER A 88 -0.71 8.46 15.25
C SER A 88 -0.91 8.57 13.75
N ASN A 89 -1.86 7.80 13.22
CA ASN A 89 -2.20 7.74 11.81
C ASN A 89 -3.59 7.11 11.64
N SER A 90 -4.05 6.99 10.40
CA SER A 90 -5.19 6.13 10.10
C SER A 90 -5.21 5.74 8.62
N VAL A 91 -5.77 4.57 8.33
CA VAL A 91 -5.85 3.97 6.99
C VAL A 91 -6.78 4.71 6.00
N THR A 92 -7.47 5.76 6.44
CA THR A 92 -8.56 6.40 5.68
C THR A 92 -8.21 7.05 4.33
N GLY A 93 -6.94 7.18 3.99
CA GLY A 93 -6.42 7.78 2.76
C GLY A 93 -5.60 6.80 1.93
N ALA A 94 -4.78 7.31 0.99
CA ALA A 94 -3.83 6.47 0.27
C ALA A 94 -2.75 5.94 1.22
N PRO A 95 -2.20 4.72 1.00
CA PRO A 95 -1.20 4.11 1.88
C PRO A 95 0.20 4.70 1.66
N TYR A 96 0.32 6.03 1.79
CA TYR A 96 1.53 6.85 1.73
C TYR A 96 1.58 7.87 2.89
N ALA A 97 0.98 7.52 4.02
CA ALA A 97 0.97 8.33 5.25
C ALA A 97 2.35 8.38 5.94
N PHE A 98 3.31 7.54 5.54
CA PHE A 98 4.71 7.70 5.92
C PHE A 98 5.69 7.58 4.76
N ASP A 99 6.90 8.12 4.94
CA ASP A 99 8.00 7.94 3.99
C ASP A 99 9.36 7.97 4.71
N LEU A 100 10.39 7.43 4.06
CA LEU A 100 11.74 7.27 4.59
C LEU A 100 12.72 8.17 3.85
N THR A 101 13.71 8.68 4.58
CA THR A 101 14.93 9.21 3.97
C THR A 101 15.63 8.13 3.15
N ALA A 102 16.31 8.52 2.06
CA ALA A 102 16.99 7.57 1.16
C ALA A 102 18.04 6.70 1.86
N ASN A 103 18.63 7.19 2.95
CA ASN A 103 19.56 6.42 3.76
C ASN A 103 18.87 5.50 4.78
N GLY A 104 17.55 5.55 4.95
CA GLY A 104 16.79 4.76 5.92
C GLY A 104 17.16 5.06 7.37
N GLN A 105 17.42 6.33 7.72
CA GLN A 105 17.74 6.72 9.11
C GLN A 105 16.68 7.60 9.74
N THR A 106 15.70 8.06 8.97
CA THR A 106 14.62 8.90 9.45
C THR A 106 13.33 8.51 8.73
N ALA A 107 12.25 8.36 9.49
CA ALA A 107 10.90 8.24 8.97
C ALA A 107 10.08 9.49 9.28
N PHE A 108 9.11 9.79 8.41
CA PHE A 108 8.15 10.86 8.58
C PHE A 108 6.75 10.28 8.49
N VAL A 109 5.89 10.55 9.48
CA VAL A 109 4.51 10.05 9.53
C VAL A 109 3.57 11.25 9.63
N VAL A 110 2.53 11.29 8.79
CA VAL A 110 1.42 12.24 8.92
C VAL A 110 0.27 11.61 9.68
N GLU A 111 -0.27 12.35 10.65
CA GLU A 111 -1.49 12.01 11.37
C GLU A 111 -2.69 12.32 10.46
N THR A 112 -3.22 11.31 9.76
CA THR A 112 -4.36 11.51 8.84
C THR A 112 -5.66 11.77 9.61
N LEU A 113 -5.95 10.95 10.62
CA LEU A 113 -6.91 11.20 11.70
C LEU A 113 -6.19 11.19 13.03
N ALA A 114 -6.70 11.99 13.98
CA ALA A 114 -6.21 11.95 15.35
C ALA A 114 -6.86 10.79 16.12
N ALA A 115 -6.18 10.34 17.18
CA ALA A 115 -6.67 9.30 18.06
C ALA A 115 -8.11 9.56 18.55
N PRO A 116 -8.93 8.51 18.71
CA PRO A 116 -10.31 8.62 19.13
C PRO A 116 -10.43 9.29 20.51
N PRO A 117 -11.33 10.28 20.66
CA PRO A 117 -11.68 10.80 21.98
C PRO A 117 -12.21 9.70 22.90
N ILE A 118 -12.06 9.89 24.21
CA ILE A 118 -12.59 8.92 25.21
C ILE A 118 -14.08 8.67 24.95
N GLY A 119 -14.44 7.40 24.75
CA GLY A 119 -15.82 6.97 24.51
C GLY A 119 -16.30 7.10 23.07
N ALA A 120 -15.42 7.44 22.12
CA ALA A 120 -15.75 7.32 20.71
C ALA A 120 -16.06 5.87 20.34
N THR A 121 -17.08 5.69 19.52
CA THR A 121 -17.57 4.39 19.01
C THR A 121 -17.75 4.40 17.50
N GLN A 122 -17.60 5.57 16.86
CA GLN A 122 -17.80 5.78 15.44
C GLN A 122 -16.65 6.58 14.85
N ARG A 123 -16.29 6.25 13.61
CA ARG A 123 -15.25 6.92 12.81
C ARG A 123 -15.47 8.42 12.69
N ASP A 124 -16.72 8.87 12.52
CA ASP A 124 -17.03 10.29 12.33
C ASP A 124 -16.79 11.15 13.58
N GLN A 125 -16.47 10.52 14.71
CA GLN A 125 -16.08 11.17 15.96
C GLN A 125 -14.57 11.42 16.06
N LEU A 126 -13.76 10.82 15.17
CA LEU A 126 -12.32 11.07 15.14
C LEU A 126 -12.05 12.47 14.58
N PRO A 127 -11.28 13.31 15.30
CA PRO A 127 -10.87 14.61 14.79
C PRO A 127 -10.00 14.47 13.54
N PRO A 128 -10.01 15.47 12.64
CA PRO A 128 -9.02 15.52 11.58
C PRO A 128 -7.62 15.57 12.20
N GLY A 129 -6.70 14.79 11.66
CA GLY A 129 -5.32 14.86 12.08
C GLY A 129 -4.65 16.15 11.58
N GLN A 130 -3.56 16.54 12.23
CA GLN A 130 -2.92 17.83 12.00
C GLN A 130 -1.43 17.83 12.38
N GLN A 131 -0.81 16.66 12.46
CA GLN A 131 0.57 16.48 12.90
C GLN A 131 1.42 15.83 11.83
N LEU A 132 2.68 16.25 11.79
CA LEU A 132 3.78 15.55 11.14
C LEU A 132 4.80 15.16 12.21
N VAL A 133 5.17 13.88 12.23
CA VAL A 133 6.11 13.31 13.18
C VAL A 133 7.39 12.92 12.45
N MET A 134 8.55 13.30 12.99
CA MET A 134 9.88 12.82 12.60
C MET A 134 10.32 11.73 13.58
N ILE A 135 10.73 10.59 13.05
CA ILE A 135 11.19 9.44 13.84
C ILE A 135 12.64 9.15 13.47
N ASP A 136 13.53 9.16 14.46
CA ASP A 136 14.93 8.73 14.32
C ASP A 136 15.01 7.20 14.29
N LEU A 137 15.60 6.69 13.21
CA LEU A 137 15.85 5.28 12.90
C LEU A 137 17.35 5.01 12.71
N SER A 138 18.24 5.91 13.16
CA SER A 138 19.70 5.72 13.15
C SER A 138 20.10 4.42 13.88
N ASP A 139 19.46 4.15 15.02
CA ASP A 139 19.36 2.82 15.64
C ASP A 139 17.95 2.25 15.41
N SER A 140 17.79 1.51 14.31
CA SER A 140 16.51 0.90 13.90
C SER A 140 15.93 -0.08 14.94
N ARG A 141 16.71 -0.53 15.93
CA ARG A 141 16.23 -1.38 17.03
C ARG A 141 15.61 -0.57 18.17
N ARG A 142 15.79 0.75 18.16
CA ARG A 142 15.33 1.68 19.20
C ARG A 142 14.77 2.95 18.54
N PRO A 143 13.73 2.82 17.70
CA PRO A 143 13.12 3.96 17.04
C PRO A 143 12.62 4.96 18.08
N ARG A 144 12.78 6.26 17.82
CA ARG A 144 12.32 7.32 18.73
C ARG A 144 11.69 8.46 17.96
N VAL A 145 10.62 9.04 18.52
CA VAL A 145 10.10 10.32 18.04
C VAL A 145 11.14 11.39 18.35
N GLU A 146 11.65 12.05 17.32
CA GLU A 146 12.64 13.13 17.44
C GLU A 146 11.95 14.49 17.46
N SER A 147 10.93 14.69 16.63
CA SER A 147 10.25 15.98 16.49
C SER A 147 8.81 15.82 16.02
N VAL A 148 7.95 16.78 16.39
CA VAL A 148 6.56 16.87 15.95
C VAL A 148 6.27 18.32 15.59
N VAL A 149 5.59 18.54 14.46
CA VAL A 149 5.13 19.88 14.04
C VAL A 149 3.66 19.83 13.64
N ALA A 150 2.93 20.90 13.98
CA ALA A 150 1.57 21.09 13.50
C ALA A 150 1.58 21.50 12.03
N ILE A 151 0.68 20.91 11.24
CA ILE A 151 0.50 21.19 9.82
C ILE A 151 -0.98 21.47 9.53
N ALA A 152 -1.31 21.79 8.28
CA ALA A 152 -2.70 21.98 7.89
C ALA A 152 -3.52 20.69 8.18
N PRO A 153 -4.78 20.80 8.61
CA PRO A 153 -5.60 19.64 8.95
C PRO A 153 -5.81 18.68 7.78
N LYS A 154 -6.21 17.45 8.09
CA LYS A 154 -6.46 16.39 7.10
C LYS A 154 -5.27 16.15 6.15
N PRO A 155 -4.04 15.99 6.66
CA PRO A 155 -2.96 15.51 5.81
C PRO A 155 -3.26 14.07 5.38
N GLU A 156 -2.77 13.66 4.22
CA GLU A 156 -3.06 12.34 3.64
C GLU A 156 -1.81 11.58 3.30
N THR A 157 -0.88 12.22 2.58
CA THR A 157 0.38 11.58 2.17
C THR A 157 1.57 12.46 2.46
N VAL A 158 2.73 11.84 2.66
CA VAL A 158 4.03 12.51 2.77
C VAL A 158 5.00 11.89 1.79
N SER A 159 5.87 12.71 1.20
CA SER A 159 6.99 12.24 0.39
C SER A 159 8.25 13.05 0.71
N VAL A 160 9.35 12.35 0.97
CA VAL A 160 10.67 12.90 1.27
C VAL A 160 11.38 13.23 -0.03
N HIS A 161 11.86 14.47 -0.14
CA HIS A 161 12.70 14.87 -1.26
C HIS A 161 13.96 13.98 -1.31
N PRO A 162 14.46 13.53 -2.47
CA PRO A 162 15.62 12.63 -2.56
C PRO A 162 16.88 13.11 -1.82
N GLY A 163 17.03 14.43 -1.65
CA GLY A 163 18.09 15.06 -0.85
C GLY A 163 17.87 15.11 0.67
N GLY A 164 16.71 14.66 1.19
CA GLY A 164 16.39 14.54 2.61
C GLY A 164 16.05 15.83 3.37
N ALA A 165 16.27 17.01 2.79
CA ALA A 165 16.11 18.31 3.46
C ALA A 165 14.76 19.00 3.21
N LEU A 166 13.82 18.32 2.55
CA LEU A 166 12.51 18.88 2.20
C LEU A 166 11.48 17.75 2.15
N LEU A 167 10.27 18.01 2.62
CA LEU A 167 9.12 17.13 2.47
C LEU A 167 8.07 17.80 1.61
N THR A 168 7.24 16.99 0.96
CA THR A 168 5.95 17.42 0.46
C THR A 168 4.83 16.61 1.10
N ILE A 169 3.71 17.26 1.40
CA ILE A 169 2.53 16.63 2.01
C ILE A 169 1.29 17.01 1.20
N SER A 170 0.40 16.05 0.94
CA SER A 170 -0.94 16.35 0.45
C SER A 170 -1.90 16.53 1.61
N THR A 171 -2.85 17.46 1.49
CA THR A 171 -3.95 17.61 2.45
C THR A 171 -5.29 17.74 1.74
N GLN A 172 -6.37 17.44 2.46
CA GLN A 172 -7.74 17.76 2.04
C GLN A 172 -8.26 19.05 2.67
N THR A 173 -7.36 19.98 3.04
CA THR A 173 -7.74 21.31 3.51
C THR A 173 -7.83 22.26 2.32
N PRO A 174 -9.02 22.83 2.02
CA PRO A 174 -9.19 23.79 0.93
C PRO A 174 -8.22 24.98 1.05
N GLY A 175 -7.52 25.28 -0.04
CA GLY A 175 -6.52 26.34 -0.11
C GLY A 175 -5.12 25.94 0.38
N ARG A 176 -4.93 24.69 0.86
CA ARG A 176 -3.66 24.18 1.42
C ARG A 176 -3.40 22.74 0.98
N GLU A 177 -3.79 22.39 -0.24
CA GLU A 177 -3.79 21.01 -0.71
C GLU A 177 -2.39 20.40 -0.85
N ILE A 178 -1.35 21.24 -0.99
CA ILE A 178 0.05 20.81 -1.04
C ILE A 178 0.87 21.63 -0.05
N LEU A 179 1.64 20.97 0.80
CA LEU A 179 2.61 21.60 1.70
C LEU A 179 4.03 21.25 1.25
N LEU A 180 4.96 22.18 1.43
CA LEU A 180 6.40 21.92 1.46
C LEU A 180 6.95 22.24 2.85
N ILE A 181 7.71 21.31 3.44
CA ILE A 181 8.25 21.48 4.80
C ILE A 181 9.76 21.30 4.74
N PRO A 182 10.54 22.39 4.87
CA PRO A 182 12.00 22.31 4.95
C PRO A 182 12.43 21.55 6.21
N ILE A 183 13.56 20.86 6.13
CA ILE A 183 14.19 20.21 7.27
C ILE A 183 15.63 20.72 7.37
N GLN A 184 16.01 21.18 8.56
CA GLN A 184 17.38 21.59 8.84
C GLN A 184 17.79 21.10 10.23
N ASN A 185 18.90 20.36 10.30
CA ASN A 185 19.43 19.79 11.55
C ASN A 185 18.36 19.06 12.37
N GLU A 186 17.58 18.17 11.72
CA GLU A 186 16.52 17.37 12.35
C GLU A 186 15.36 18.21 12.94
N VAL A 187 15.25 19.47 12.52
CA VAL A 187 14.14 20.36 12.91
C VAL A 187 13.32 20.75 11.69
N PHE A 188 12.00 20.73 11.85
CA PHE A 188 11.06 21.22 10.84
C PHE A 188 11.13 22.75 10.72
N GLY A 189 11.27 23.22 9.49
CA GLY A 189 11.04 24.61 9.13
C GLY A 189 9.55 24.96 9.11
N GLN A 190 9.25 26.22 8.78
CA GLN A 190 7.86 26.65 8.60
C GLN A 190 7.24 25.98 7.35
N PRO A 191 6.02 25.43 7.45
CA PRO A 191 5.31 24.91 6.28
C PRO A 191 5.04 26.00 5.25
N ILE A 192 5.25 25.68 3.99
CA ILE A 192 4.91 26.51 2.84
C ILE A 192 3.70 25.87 2.18
N GLU A 193 2.58 26.60 2.13
CA GLU A 193 1.29 26.07 1.68
C GLU A 193 0.99 26.53 0.25
N PHE A 194 0.53 25.62 -0.59
CA PHE A 194 0.12 25.90 -1.96
C PHE A 194 -1.32 25.45 -2.17
N SER A 195 -2.12 26.32 -2.81
CA SER A 195 -3.43 25.91 -3.27
C SER A 195 -3.40 25.39 -4.70
N LEU A 196 -4.22 24.38 -5.00
CA LEU A 196 -4.37 23.90 -6.38
C LEU A 196 -4.87 25.00 -7.34
N SER A 197 -5.72 25.91 -6.86
CA SER A 197 -6.21 27.06 -7.63
C SER A 197 -5.11 28.04 -8.02
N GLN A 198 -4.17 28.34 -7.12
CA GLN A 198 -2.97 29.14 -7.40
C GLN A 198 -2.05 28.44 -8.40
N LEU A 199 -2.03 27.11 -8.36
CA LEU A 199 -1.27 26.25 -9.27
C LEU A 199 -1.98 25.99 -10.60
N GLY A 200 -3.07 26.70 -10.89
CA GLY A 200 -3.77 26.65 -12.18
C GLY A 200 -4.79 25.51 -12.32
N ILE A 201 -5.10 24.79 -11.25
CA ILE A 201 -6.13 23.75 -11.22
C ILE A 201 -7.42 24.32 -10.65
N GLN A 202 -8.47 24.35 -11.48
CA GLN A 202 -9.78 24.82 -11.05
C GLN A 202 -10.64 23.66 -10.53
N PRO A 203 -11.54 23.91 -9.57
CA PRO A 203 -12.55 22.93 -9.19
C PRO A 203 -13.44 22.57 -10.39
N ASP A 204 -13.99 21.35 -10.36
CA ASP A 204 -14.99 20.90 -11.31
C ASP A 204 -16.34 20.81 -10.58
N PRO A 205 -17.12 21.91 -10.52
CA PRO A 205 -18.35 21.95 -9.72
C PRO A 205 -19.44 21.02 -10.24
N ASP A 206 -19.39 20.65 -11.53
CA ASP A 206 -20.35 19.74 -12.14
C ASP A 206 -20.12 18.29 -11.66
N ARG A 207 -18.89 17.95 -11.29
CA ARG A 207 -18.55 16.66 -10.67
C ARG A 207 -18.53 16.71 -9.15
N PHE A 208 -18.01 17.79 -8.56
CA PHE A 208 -17.82 17.97 -7.11
C PHE A 208 -17.98 19.44 -6.72
N GLN A 209 -19.11 19.80 -6.13
CA GLN A 209 -19.46 21.19 -5.79
C GLN A 209 -18.40 21.88 -4.90
N ASP A 210 -17.77 21.14 -3.99
CA ASP A 210 -16.81 21.69 -3.00
C ASP A 210 -15.39 21.11 -3.09
N GLY A 211 -15.08 20.31 -4.12
CA GLY A 211 -14.00 19.32 -3.99
C GLY A 211 -12.87 19.43 -5.00
N MET A 212 -11.68 19.72 -4.52
CA MET A 212 -10.45 19.10 -5.02
C MET A 212 -10.07 17.95 -4.08
N TYR A 213 -9.56 16.85 -4.62
CA TYR A 213 -9.03 15.74 -3.81
C TYR A 213 -7.66 15.35 -4.35
N VAL A 214 -6.63 15.55 -3.52
CA VAL A 214 -5.24 15.15 -3.80
C VAL A 214 -4.94 13.88 -3.02
N SER A 215 -5.05 12.73 -3.68
CA SER A 215 -4.81 11.44 -3.03
C SER A 215 -3.33 11.13 -2.81
N SER A 216 -2.44 11.74 -3.60
CA SER A 216 -1.01 11.47 -3.55
C SER A 216 -0.21 12.63 -4.13
N VAL A 217 0.91 12.95 -3.47
CA VAL A 217 1.98 13.80 -4.00
C VAL A 217 3.31 13.04 -3.88
N GLN A 218 4.13 13.07 -4.92
CA GLN A 218 5.39 12.30 -4.97
C GLN A 218 6.51 13.11 -5.59
N TRP A 219 7.72 12.97 -5.04
CA TRP A 219 8.93 13.53 -5.63
C TRP A 219 9.43 12.71 -6.81
N HIS A 220 9.79 13.40 -7.88
CA HIS A 220 10.60 12.83 -8.94
C HIS A 220 12.01 12.51 -8.41
N PRO A 221 12.69 11.42 -8.84
CA PRO A 221 14.01 11.03 -8.34
C PRO A 221 15.11 12.11 -8.47
N SER A 222 14.96 13.05 -9.40
CA SER A 222 15.86 14.21 -9.53
C SER A 222 15.68 15.26 -8.42
N GLY A 223 14.61 15.21 -7.64
CA GLY A 223 14.22 16.21 -6.64
C GLY A 223 13.67 17.52 -7.22
N ARG A 224 13.63 17.66 -8.55
CA ARG A 224 13.22 18.91 -9.20
C ARG A 224 11.73 19.00 -9.51
N TYR A 225 11.02 17.88 -9.51
CA TYR A 225 9.64 17.82 -9.95
C TYR A 225 8.77 17.06 -8.95
N LEU A 226 7.48 17.38 -8.97
CA LEU A 226 6.43 16.71 -8.23
C LEU A 226 5.38 16.17 -9.21
N ALA A 227 4.81 15.01 -8.89
CA ALA A 227 3.54 14.56 -9.45
C ALA A 227 2.45 14.66 -8.39
N VAL A 228 1.25 15.03 -8.82
CA VAL A 228 0.08 15.23 -7.97
C VAL A 228 -1.11 14.52 -8.58
N ASN A 229 -1.67 13.56 -7.86
CA ASN A 229 -2.85 12.80 -8.28
C ASN A 229 -4.13 13.61 -8.00
N LEU A 230 -4.79 14.08 -9.05
CA LEU A 230 -6.05 14.83 -8.99
C LEU A 230 -7.21 13.85 -9.17
N THR A 231 -7.51 13.08 -8.13
CA THR A 231 -8.45 11.94 -8.17
C THR A 231 -9.81 12.29 -8.78
N TYR A 232 -10.43 13.38 -8.32
CA TYR A 232 -11.75 13.82 -8.79
C TYR A 232 -11.77 14.28 -10.26
N ARG A 233 -10.59 14.56 -10.82
CA ARG A 233 -10.43 15.05 -12.19
C ARG A 233 -9.94 13.98 -13.16
N ASP A 234 -9.66 12.76 -12.68
CA ASP A 234 -9.04 11.69 -13.46
C ASP A 234 -7.73 12.16 -14.15
N GLN A 235 -6.95 12.97 -13.44
CA GLN A 235 -5.79 13.68 -13.96
C GLN A 235 -4.56 13.56 -13.05
N ILE A 236 -3.37 13.59 -13.65
CA ILE A 236 -2.11 13.83 -12.94
C ILE A 236 -1.58 15.21 -13.33
N ALA A 237 -1.29 16.06 -12.33
CA ALA A 237 -0.59 17.31 -12.54
C ALA A 237 0.88 17.17 -12.17
N PHE A 238 1.74 17.92 -12.86
CA PHE A 238 3.17 17.94 -12.60
C PHE A 238 3.62 19.37 -12.30
N TYR A 239 4.56 19.51 -11.37
CA TYR A 239 5.10 20.80 -10.96
C TYR A 239 6.62 20.75 -10.91
N GLU A 240 7.28 21.84 -11.28
CA GLU A 240 8.70 22.05 -11.04
C GLU A 240 8.89 22.84 -9.75
N LEU A 241 9.78 22.34 -8.90
CA LEU A 241 10.30 23.09 -7.75
C LEU A 241 11.31 24.12 -8.25
N ARG A 242 11.01 25.39 -8.01
CA ARG A 242 11.94 26.51 -8.24
C ARG A 242 12.14 27.30 -6.96
N GLN A 243 13.07 28.23 -6.99
CA GLN A 243 13.23 29.24 -5.96
C GLN A 243 12.79 30.60 -6.52
N ASP A 244 12.13 31.39 -5.68
CA ASP A 244 11.92 32.81 -5.98
C ASP A 244 13.22 33.62 -5.85
N GLN A 245 13.15 34.93 -6.11
CA GLN A 245 14.30 35.82 -6.00
C GLN A 245 14.89 35.92 -4.58
N SER A 246 14.12 35.57 -3.57
CA SER A 246 14.52 35.57 -2.16
C SER A 246 15.01 34.18 -1.69
N GLY A 247 15.03 33.19 -2.58
CA GLY A 247 15.43 31.82 -2.28
C GLY A 247 14.32 30.93 -1.73
N ASN A 248 13.06 31.40 -1.65
CA ASN A 248 11.96 30.59 -1.14
C ASN A 248 11.49 29.57 -2.18
N PRO A 249 11.18 28.33 -1.77
CA PRO A 249 10.54 27.33 -2.63
C PRO A 249 9.25 27.84 -3.30
N GLN A 250 9.10 27.55 -4.58
CA GLN A 250 7.92 27.82 -5.40
C GLN A 250 7.60 26.60 -6.25
N LEU A 251 6.32 26.30 -6.44
CA LEU A 251 5.85 25.28 -7.38
C LEU A 251 5.33 25.96 -8.64
N ILE A 252 5.85 25.55 -9.79
CA ILE A 252 5.45 26.07 -11.10
C ILE A 252 4.87 24.93 -11.92
N PRO A 253 3.70 25.09 -12.57
CA PRO A 253 3.16 24.08 -13.46
C PRO A 253 4.19 23.60 -14.49
N TRP A 254 4.41 22.30 -14.54
CA TRP A 254 5.28 21.65 -15.50
C TRP A 254 4.40 20.92 -16.51
N GLY A 255 3.98 21.66 -17.53
CA GLY A 255 3.07 21.15 -18.54
C GLY A 255 1.60 21.26 -18.15
N THR A 256 0.74 20.63 -18.96
CA THR A 256 -0.68 20.53 -18.67
C THR A 256 -0.99 19.24 -17.92
N PRO A 257 -1.99 19.21 -17.01
CA PRO A 257 -2.44 17.98 -16.40
C PRO A 257 -2.79 16.90 -17.43
N VAL A 258 -2.38 15.68 -17.17
CA VAL A 258 -2.53 14.53 -18.07
C VAL A 258 -3.74 13.72 -17.66
N ASN A 259 -4.68 13.50 -18.58
CA ASN A 259 -5.82 12.61 -18.35
C ASN A 259 -5.34 11.16 -18.26
N VAL A 260 -5.82 10.43 -17.26
CA VAL A 260 -5.50 9.02 -16.99
C VAL A 260 -6.78 8.21 -16.80
N GLY A 261 -6.65 6.97 -16.31
CA GLY A 261 -7.80 6.19 -15.86
C GLY A 261 -8.53 6.86 -14.70
N LYS A 262 -9.76 6.41 -14.46
CA LYS A 262 -10.63 7.00 -13.44
C LYS A 262 -10.09 6.80 -12.02
N ASP A 263 -10.17 7.84 -11.18
CA ASP A 263 -9.72 7.81 -9.78
C ASP A 263 -8.25 7.38 -9.63
N PRO A 264 -7.29 8.18 -10.16
CA PRO A 264 -5.87 7.95 -9.97
C PRO A 264 -5.53 8.11 -8.49
N PHE A 265 -5.45 7.01 -7.75
CA PHE A 265 -5.38 7.04 -6.29
C PHE A 265 -3.95 7.11 -5.78
N THR A 266 -3.10 6.15 -6.16
CA THR A 266 -1.68 6.13 -5.81
C THR A 266 -0.82 6.30 -7.06
N GLY A 267 0.39 6.84 -6.89
CA GLY A 267 1.34 7.04 -7.98
C GLY A 267 2.79 6.90 -7.53
N GLN A 268 3.70 6.54 -8.43
CA GLN A 268 5.15 6.55 -8.20
C GLN A 268 5.92 6.84 -9.50
N PHE A 269 7.06 7.51 -9.37
CA PHE A 269 8.02 7.61 -10.47
C PHE A 269 8.83 6.32 -10.58
N THR A 270 9.13 5.93 -11.82
CA THR A 270 10.19 4.93 -12.07
C THR A 270 11.54 5.39 -11.49
N PRO A 271 12.41 4.47 -11.04
CA PRO A 271 13.72 4.84 -10.45
C PRO A 271 14.60 5.70 -11.38
N ASP A 272 14.47 5.53 -12.69
CA ASP A 272 15.19 6.32 -13.70
C ASP A 272 14.52 7.68 -14.02
N GLY A 273 13.35 7.95 -13.45
CA GLY A 273 12.58 9.18 -13.62
C GLY A 273 11.92 9.35 -14.98
N ARG A 274 11.98 8.37 -15.90
CA ARG A 274 11.43 8.55 -17.26
C ARG A 274 9.91 8.47 -17.31
N PHE A 275 9.32 7.74 -16.38
CA PHE A 275 7.89 7.52 -16.30
C PHE A 275 7.33 7.81 -14.91
N TYR A 276 6.09 8.29 -14.88
CA TYR A 276 5.22 8.27 -13.72
C TYR A 276 4.11 7.25 -13.94
N LEU A 277 3.90 6.36 -12.96
CA LEU A 277 2.84 5.37 -13.00
C LEU A 277 1.79 5.73 -11.96
N THR A 278 0.51 5.59 -12.32
CA THR A 278 -0.61 5.78 -11.40
C THR A 278 -1.52 4.56 -11.41
N SER A 279 -1.90 4.10 -10.22
CA SER A 279 -2.94 3.11 -10.01
C SER A 279 -4.29 3.83 -9.97
N ASN A 280 -5.13 3.52 -10.94
CA ASN A 280 -6.45 4.09 -11.10
C ASN A 280 -7.48 3.10 -10.53
N TRP A 281 -8.04 3.42 -9.38
CA TRP A 281 -8.93 2.53 -8.64
C TRP A 281 -10.29 2.41 -9.33
N GLY A 282 -10.81 3.53 -9.83
CA GLY A 282 -12.09 3.62 -10.53
C GLY A 282 -13.31 3.90 -9.65
N ARG A 283 -13.15 4.31 -8.37
CA ARG A 283 -14.29 4.55 -7.46
C ARG A 283 -15.27 5.56 -8.03
N ASN A 284 -16.53 5.40 -7.66
CA ASN A 284 -17.58 6.37 -7.95
C ASN A 284 -17.64 7.40 -6.83
N PHE A 285 -17.65 8.66 -7.21
CA PHE A 285 -17.78 9.77 -6.26
C PHE A 285 -18.99 10.62 -6.66
N GLY A 286 -19.43 11.47 -5.73
CA GLY A 286 -20.54 12.39 -5.91
C GLY A 286 -21.52 12.29 -4.75
N GLU A 287 -22.31 13.34 -4.56
CA GLU A 287 -23.27 13.46 -3.45
C GLU A 287 -24.33 12.34 -3.43
N ASN A 288 -24.62 11.76 -4.60
CA ASN A 288 -25.58 10.66 -4.76
C ASN A 288 -25.00 9.27 -4.41
N ILE A 289 -23.70 9.19 -4.08
CA ILE A 289 -23.03 7.95 -3.68
C ILE A 289 -23.06 7.86 -2.16
N THR A 290 -23.99 7.06 -1.63
CA THR A 290 -24.26 6.95 -0.19
C THR A 290 -24.00 5.57 0.39
N THR A 291 -23.71 4.57 -0.45
CA THR A 291 -23.37 3.21 0.01
C THR A 291 -22.02 2.73 -0.54
N LEU A 292 -21.42 1.75 0.14
CA LEU A 292 -20.18 1.12 -0.30
C LEU A 292 -20.33 0.46 -1.67
N GLU A 293 -21.47 -0.17 -1.95
CA GLU A 293 -21.76 -0.79 -3.25
C GLU A 293 -21.81 0.22 -4.40
N GLN A 294 -22.34 1.42 -4.14
CA GLN A 294 -22.34 2.51 -5.12
C GLN A 294 -20.93 3.07 -5.31
N ARG A 295 -20.16 3.20 -4.23
CA ARG A 295 -18.78 3.74 -4.22
C ARG A 295 -17.81 2.85 -5.00
N ILE A 296 -17.88 1.54 -4.81
CA ILE A 296 -16.90 0.60 -5.35
C ILE A 296 -17.42 -0.03 -6.64
N PRO A 297 -16.82 0.21 -7.81
CA PRO A 297 -17.28 -0.35 -9.08
C PRO A 297 -17.06 -1.87 -9.13
N SER A 298 -17.77 -2.55 -10.04
CA SER A 298 -17.49 -3.96 -10.39
C SER A 298 -16.46 -4.08 -11.53
N ALA A 299 -16.03 -2.96 -12.10
CA ALA A 299 -14.99 -2.92 -13.12
C ALA A 299 -13.61 -3.02 -12.47
N GLN A 300 -12.67 -3.67 -13.17
CA GLN A 300 -11.27 -3.71 -12.76
C GLN A 300 -10.63 -2.32 -12.84
N GLY A 301 -9.66 -2.09 -11.96
CA GLY A 301 -8.83 -0.90 -12.02
C GLY A 301 -7.83 -0.96 -13.18
N THR A 302 -7.05 0.10 -13.33
CA THR A 302 -6.01 0.19 -14.36
C THR A 302 -4.76 0.83 -13.82
N VAL A 303 -3.62 0.60 -14.46
CA VAL A 303 -2.38 1.34 -14.24
C VAL A 303 -2.06 2.11 -15.50
N SER A 304 -1.91 3.43 -15.40
CA SER A 304 -1.49 4.29 -16.52
C SER A 304 -0.01 4.63 -16.39
N VAL A 305 0.72 4.56 -17.50
CA VAL A 305 2.12 4.97 -17.63
C VAL A 305 2.19 6.30 -18.36
N ILE A 306 2.67 7.33 -17.68
CA ILE A 306 2.92 8.65 -18.24
C ILE A 306 4.41 8.77 -18.54
N GLN A 307 4.75 9.00 -19.80
CA GLN A 307 6.10 9.39 -20.19
C GLN A 307 6.33 10.87 -19.90
N LEU A 308 7.42 11.18 -19.21
CA LEU A 308 7.77 12.55 -18.89
C LEU A 308 8.54 13.20 -20.04
N ALA A 309 8.10 14.40 -20.44
CA ALA A 309 8.78 15.18 -21.46
C ALA A 309 9.56 16.32 -20.80
N LEU A 310 10.86 16.10 -20.59
CA LEU A 310 11.74 17.03 -19.86
C LEU A 310 11.88 18.40 -20.54
N ASP A 311 11.89 18.43 -21.87
CA ASP A 311 12.26 19.63 -22.62
C ASP A 311 11.08 20.55 -22.97
N ASN A 312 9.89 19.99 -23.19
CA ASN A 312 8.72 20.75 -23.65
C ASN A 312 7.49 20.62 -22.73
N ALA A 313 7.61 19.83 -21.64
CA ALA A 313 6.55 19.57 -20.67
C ALA A 313 5.24 19.01 -21.28
N GLN A 314 5.32 18.34 -22.44
CA GLN A 314 4.20 17.63 -23.06
C GLN A 314 4.18 16.17 -22.60
N HIS A 315 3.79 15.96 -21.34
CA HIS A 315 3.62 14.63 -20.77
C HIS A 315 2.51 13.86 -21.47
N GLN A 316 2.70 12.56 -21.68
CA GLN A 316 1.74 11.72 -22.41
C GLN A 316 1.56 10.35 -21.78
N VAL A 317 0.32 9.84 -21.78
CA VAL A 317 0.07 8.43 -21.46
C VAL A 317 0.56 7.58 -22.63
N VAL A 318 1.56 6.72 -22.38
CA VAL A 318 2.15 5.83 -23.40
C VAL A 318 1.65 4.40 -23.29
N SER A 319 1.10 4.02 -22.14
CA SER A 319 0.54 2.70 -21.93
C SER A 319 -0.49 2.72 -20.81
N THR A 320 -1.48 1.84 -20.90
CA THR A 320 -2.41 1.54 -19.81
C THR A 320 -2.63 0.04 -19.80
N ALA A 321 -2.53 -0.58 -18.62
CA ALA A 321 -2.82 -1.98 -18.41
C ALA A 321 -3.88 -2.15 -17.33
N THR A 322 -4.65 -3.24 -17.39
CA THR A 322 -5.65 -3.56 -16.38
C THR A 322 -4.97 -4.17 -15.14
N SER A 323 -5.35 -3.72 -13.94
CA SER A 323 -5.01 -4.38 -12.67
C SER A 323 -6.11 -5.39 -12.32
N ASP A 324 -6.36 -5.68 -11.05
CA ASP A 324 -7.56 -6.38 -10.60
C ASP A 324 -8.58 -5.39 -9.98
N LEU A 325 -9.62 -5.90 -9.33
CA LEU A 325 -10.64 -5.14 -8.62
C LEU A 325 -10.10 -4.42 -7.38
N SER A 326 -10.41 -3.13 -7.24
CA SER A 326 -10.04 -2.28 -6.11
C SER A 326 -8.52 -2.21 -5.86
N PRO A 327 -7.71 -1.72 -6.82
CA PRO A 327 -6.28 -1.56 -6.60
C PRO A 327 -5.99 -0.40 -5.65
N GLU A 328 -5.44 -0.71 -4.47
CA GLU A 328 -5.17 0.24 -3.39
C GLU A 328 -3.84 0.98 -3.59
N SER A 329 -2.79 0.22 -3.88
CA SER A 329 -1.43 0.75 -4.01
C SER A 329 -0.73 0.21 -5.25
N LEU A 330 0.43 0.80 -5.53
CA LEU A 330 1.38 0.28 -6.49
C LEU A 330 2.80 0.33 -5.92
N ALA A 331 3.62 -0.62 -6.34
CA ALA A 331 5.04 -0.68 -6.05
C ALA A 331 5.82 -0.92 -7.34
N ILE A 332 6.97 -0.26 -7.48
CA ILE A 332 7.90 -0.46 -8.61
C ILE A 332 9.16 -1.16 -8.10
N SER A 333 9.65 -2.16 -8.83
CA SER A 333 10.90 -2.83 -8.45
C SER A 333 12.10 -1.89 -8.51
N PRO A 334 13.19 -2.15 -7.75
CA PRO A 334 14.37 -1.29 -7.76
C PRO A 334 15.00 -1.09 -9.15
N ASP A 335 14.88 -2.10 -10.03
CA ASP A 335 15.36 -2.02 -11.42
C ASP A 335 14.37 -1.35 -12.39
N GLY A 336 13.19 -0.94 -11.91
CA GLY A 336 12.13 -0.28 -12.67
C GLY A 336 11.37 -1.19 -13.65
N SER A 337 11.65 -2.49 -13.68
CA SER A 337 11.12 -3.41 -14.70
C SER A 337 9.81 -4.10 -14.34
N LEU A 338 9.47 -4.13 -13.05
CA LEU A 338 8.25 -4.76 -12.53
C LEU A 338 7.42 -3.74 -11.76
N VAL A 339 6.11 -3.91 -11.86
CA VAL A 339 5.11 -3.13 -11.14
C VAL A 339 4.15 -4.11 -10.49
N VAL A 340 3.81 -3.89 -9.22
CA VAL A 340 2.78 -4.67 -8.52
C VAL A 340 1.70 -3.73 -8.05
N THR A 341 0.44 -4.09 -8.26
CA THR A 341 -0.69 -3.48 -7.54
C THR A 341 -1.19 -4.42 -6.47
N VAL A 342 -1.54 -3.86 -5.31
CA VAL A 342 -2.28 -4.57 -4.26
C VAL A 342 -3.75 -4.32 -4.47
N ASN A 343 -4.55 -5.38 -4.59
CA ASN A 343 -5.96 -5.26 -4.93
C ASN A 343 -6.83 -5.88 -3.83
N MET A 344 -7.71 -5.08 -3.22
CA MET A 344 -8.59 -5.54 -2.14
C MET A 344 -9.67 -6.51 -2.62
N ARG A 345 -10.03 -6.45 -3.91
CA ARG A 345 -11.19 -7.18 -4.45
C ARG A 345 -12.44 -6.95 -3.61
N GLY A 346 -13.05 -8.02 -3.11
CA GLY A 346 -14.28 -7.99 -2.32
C GLY A 346 -14.08 -8.00 -0.81
N THR A 347 -12.85 -7.93 -0.30
CA THR A 347 -12.56 -8.14 1.12
C THR A 347 -13.09 -7.03 2.02
N LEU A 348 -13.32 -5.84 1.46
CA LEU A 348 -13.90 -4.69 2.15
C LEU A 348 -15.41 -4.77 2.40
N PHE A 349 -16.12 -5.67 1.72
CA PHE A 349 -17.55 -5.79 1.88
C PHE A 349 -17.90 -6.61 3.14
N PRO A 350 -19.03 -6.30 3.82
CA PRO A 350 -19.53 -7.16 4.89
C PRO A 350 -19.74 -8.60 4.42
N PRO A 351 -19.53 -9.63 5.28
CA PRO A 351 -19.62 -11.04 4.88
C PRO A 351 -20.95 -11.49 4.25
N LEU A 352 -22.04 -10.77 4.53
CA LEU A 352 -23.37 -11.04 3.97
C LEU A 352 -23.61 -10.37 2.60
N SER A 353 -22.71 -9.51 2.14
CA SER A 353 -22.81 -8.88 0.83
C SER A 353 -22.54 -9.91 -0.28
N PRO A 354 -23.31 -9.89 -1.39
CA PRO A 354 -23.02 -10.76 -2.54
C PRO A 354 -21.69 -10.42 -3.24
N ARG A 355 -21.06 -9.30 -2.88
CA ARG A 355 -19.76 -8.85 -3.42
C ARG A 355 -18.57 -9.26 -2.55
N PHE A 356 -18.84 -9.83 -1.37
CA PHE A 356 -17.78 -10.25 -0.46
C PHE A 356 -16.98 -11.42 -1.04
N THR A 357 -15.65 -11.31 -0.95
CA THR A 357 -14.70 -12.39 -1.22
C THR A 357 -13.67 -12.44 -0.10
N ARG A 358 -13.20 -13.65 0.23
CA ARG A 358 -12.08 -13.83 1.17
C ARG A 358 -10.73 -13.54 0.54
N GLU A 359 -10.65 -13.65 -0.78
CA GLU A 359 -9.39 -13.46 -1.50
C GLU A 359 -9.26 -12.02 -1.98
N ALA A 360 -8.13 -11.42 -1.60
CA ALA A 360 -7.52 -10.29 -2.27
C ALA A 360 -6.58 -10.79 -3.38
N SER A 361 -5.87 -9.89 -4.08
CA SER A 361 -4.86 -10.29 -5.06
C SER A 361 -3.70 -9.30 -5.18
N LEU A 362 -2.60 -9.79 -5.72
CA LEU A 362 -1.54 -8.96 -6.30
C LEU A 362 -1.62 -9.06 -7.82
N SER A 363 -1.62 -7.94 -8.54
CA SER A 363 -1.40 -7.96 -9.99
C SER A 363 0.06 -7.67 -10.28
N LEU A 364 0.78 -8.60 -10.92
CA LEU A 364 2.14 -8.36 -11.40
C LEU A 364 2.09 -7.86 -12.85
N LEU A 365 2.79 -6.77 -13.12
CA LEU A 365 2.96 -6.20 -14.44
C LEU A 365 4.45 -6.02 -14.76
N LYS A 366 4.78 -6.12 -16.05
CA LYS A 366 6.11 -5.86 -16.59
C LYS A 366 6.10 -4.52 -17.31
N LEU A 367 7.05 -3.65 -16.94
CA LEU A 367 7.30 -2.37 -17.59
C LEU A 367 8.53 -2.48 -18.49
N GLU A 368 8.35 -2.21 -19.77
CA GLU A 368 9.45 -2.16 -20.73
C GLU A 368 10.09 -0.77 -20.79
N GLN A 369 11.33 -0.71 -21.29
CA GLN A 369 12.05 0.57 -21.44
C GLN A 369 11.33 1.60 -22.32
N SER A 370 10.44 1.13 -23.21
CA SER A 370 9.57 1.95 -24.07
C SER A 370 8.42 2.61 -23.31
N GLY A 371 8.14 2.18 -22.09
CA GLY A 371 6.94 2.56 -21.32
C GLY A 371 5.76 1.60 -21.54
N GLN A 372 5.90 0.57 -22.38
CA GLN A 372 4.85 -0.44 -22.54
C GLN A 372 4.69 -1.23 -21.23
N LEU A 373 3.47 -1.23 -20.69
CA LEU A 373 3.09 -1.99 -19.52
C LEU A 373 2.28 -3.21 -19.94
N THR A 374 2.62 -4.39 -19.43
CA THR A 374 1.91 -5.64 -19.73
C THR A 374 1.63 -6.41 -18.45
N LYS A 375 0.40 -6.91 -18.31
CA LYS A 375 0.02 -7.74 -17.16
C LYS A 375 0.63 -9.13 -17.30
N VAL A 376 1.30 -9.60 -16.26
CA VAL A 376 1.84 -10.96 -16.15
C VAL A 376 0.78 -11.90 -15.58
N GLY A 377 0.11 -11.49 -14.49
CA GLY A 377 -0.95 -12.28 -13.87
C GLY A 377 -1.52 -11.65 -12.60
N ASP A 378 -2.63 -12.21 -12.12
CA ASP A 378 -3.20 -11.95 -10.80
C ASP A 378 -2.93 -13.14 -9.88
N TYR A 379 -2.50 -12.85 -8.66
CA TYR A 379 -2.09 -13.84 -7.67
C TYR A 379 -2.97 -13.69 -6.43
N PRO A 380 -4.01 -14.53 -6.28
CA PRO A 380 -4.95 -14.43 -5.17
C PRO A 380 -4.31 -14.91 -3.85
N PHE A 381 -4.76 -14.34 -2.75
CA PHE A 381 -4.42 -14.77 -1.38
C PHE A 381 -5.51 -14.35 -0.40
N GLU A 382 -5.61 -15.05 0.74
CA GLU A 382 -6.52 -14.66 1.81
C GLU A 382 -5.91 -13.55 2.66
N GLY A 383 -6.69 -12.49 2.88
CA GLY A 383 -6.32 -11.33 3.68
C GLY A 383 -7.42 -10.28 3.56
N ILE A 384 -7.67 -9.53 4.61
CA ILE A 384 -8.69 -8.48 4.63
C ILE A 384 -7.98 -7.14 4.43
N LEU A 385 -8.46 -6.36 3.46
CA LEU A 385 -7.93 -5.03 3.10
C LEU A 385 -6.40 -5.03 3.02
N PRO A 386 -5.74 -5.82 2.15
CA PRO A 386 -4.33 -5.56 1.92
C PRO A 386 -4.20 -4.22 1.19
N GLU A 387 -3.28 -3.39 1.70
CA GLU A 387 -3.26 -1.97 1.34
C GLU A 387 -1.99 -1.58 0.58
N SER A 388 -0.83 -2.13 0.98
CA SER A 388 0.47 -1.70 0.48
C SER A 388 1.41 -2.87 0.19
N ALA A 389 2.32 -2.68 -0.76
CA ALA A 389 3.42 -3.60 -1.01
C ALA A 389 4.73 -2.85 -1.25
N ALA A 390 5.84 -3.51 -0.96
CA ALA A 390 7.18 -3.01 -1.25
C ALA A 390 8.10 -4.15 -1.72
N PHE A 391 8.88 -3.89 -2.77
CA PHE A 391 9.96 -4.79 -3.17
C PHE A 391 11.12 -4.68 -2.20
N ASP A 392 11.79 -5.80 -1.94
CA ASP A 392 13.09 -5.78 -1.29
C ASP A 392 14.14 -5.10 -2.18
N ALA A 393 15.29 -4.72 -1.61
CA ALA A 393 16.33 -3.99 -2.35
C ALA A 393 16.92 -4.79 -3.52
N SER A 394 16.77 -6.12 -3.54
CA SER A 394 17.16 -6.97 -4.66
C SER A 394 16.09 -7.10 -5.76
N GLY A 395 14.84 -6.73 -5.47
CA GLY A 395 13.70 -6.93 -6.36
C GLY A 395 13.33 -8.40 -6.58
N ASN A 396 13.70 -9.29 -5.65
CA ASN A 396 13.40 -10.73 -5.71
C ASN A 396 12.30 -11.14 -4.73
N TYR A 397 11.98 -10.27 -3.78
CA TYR A 397 10.92 -10.48 -2.80
C TYR A 397 10.02 -9.25 -2.68
N LEU A 398 8.83 -9.49 -2.16
CA LEU A 398 7.80 -8.50 -1.91
C LEU A 398 7.28 -8.68 -0.49
N ALA A 399 7.22 -7.59 0.27
CA ALA A 399 6.46 -7.50 1.51
C ALA A 399 5.10 -6.87 1.20
N VAL A 400 4.02 -7.43 1.74
CA VAL A 400 2.66 -6.93 1.52
C VAL A 400 1.98 -6.72 2.87
N ALA A 401 1.53 -5.50 3.13
CA ALA A 401 0.77 -5.17 4.34
C ALA A 401 -0.66 -5.67 4.21
N VAL A 402 -1.07 -6.52 5.15
CA VAL A 402 -2.42 -7.06 5.27
C VAL A 402 -3.03 -6.53 6.57
N TYR A 403 -4.13 -5.78 6.41
CA TYR A 403 -4.75 -5.04 7.49
C TYR A 403 -5.34 -5.93 8.58
N ASP A 404 -6.03 -7.00 8.16
CA ASP A 404 -6.67 -7.96 9.06
C ASP A 404 -6.74 -9.38 8.42
N TYR A 405 -7.01 -10.41 9.22
CA TYR A 405 -7.19 -11.79 8.75
C TYR A 405 -8.50 -12.40 9.26
N PHE A 406 -9.00 -13.40 8.55
CA PHE A 406 -10.21 -14.15 8.95
C PHE A 406 -10.00 -15.12 10.12
N THR A 407 -8.78 -15.18 10.66
CA THR A 407 -8.37 -16.03 11.77
C THR A 407 -8.07 -15.16 12.98
N SER A 408 -8.14 -15.71 14.19
CA SER A 408 -7.79 -14.95 15.39
C SER A 408 -6.32 -14.55 15.48
N LYS A 409 -5.43 -15.27 14.78
CA LYS A 409 -3.99 -14.97 14.68
C LYS A 409 -3.45 -15.45 13.32
N PRO A 410 -2.55 -14.69 12.67
CA PRO A 410 -2.18 -13.31 13.02
C PRO A 410 -3.40 -12.37 12.92
N GLU A 411 -3.45 -11.30 13.71
CA GLU A 411 -4.51 -10.28 13.57
C GLU A 411 -4.25 -9.43 12.34
N ALA A 412 -3.02 -8.92 12.19
CA ALA A 412 -2.53 -8.25 10.98
C ALA A 412 -1.11 -8.75 10.69
N GLY A 413 -0.61 -8.46 9.49
CA GLY A 413 0.66 -9.06 9.10
C GLY A 413 1.30 -8.50 7.85
N ILE A 414 2.59 -8.81 7.71
CA ILE A 414 3.35 -8.62 6.48
C ILE A 414 3.50 -9.97 5.79
N GLU A 415 2.76 -10.17 4.70
CA GLU A 415 2.88 -11.34 3.84
C GLU A 415 4.16 -11.26 3.02
N LEU A 416 4.92 -12.35 3.00
CA LEU A 416 6.15 -12.44 2.22
C LEU A 416 5.90 -13.19 0.90
N TRP A 417 6.34 -12.60 -0.19
CA TRP A 417 6.19 -13.11 -1.54
C TRP A 417 7.53 -13.16 -2.26
N GLN A 418 7.67 -14.12 -3.18
CA GLN A 418 8.85 -14.23 -4.01
C GLN A 418 8.51 -13.91 -5.47
N VAL A 419 9.37 -13.14 -6.11
CA VAL A 419 9.38 -12.92 -7.55
C VAL A 419 10.08 -14.11 -8.22
N ILE A 420 9.35 -14.84 -9.05
CA ILE A 420 9.88 -15.90 -9.90
C ILE A 420 10.28 -15.26 -11.22
N ARG A 421 11.55 -15.38 -11.62
CA ARG A 421 12.05 -14.82 -12.89
C ARG A 421 12.24 -15.86 -13.98
N SER A 422 12.27 -17.15 -13.62
CA SER A 422 12.54 -18.28 -14.53
C SER A 422 11.84 -19.55 -14.03
N PRO A 423 11.33 -20.43 -14.92
CA PRO A 423 11.33 -20.30 -16.39
C PRO A 423 10.34 -19.25 -16.91
N GLU A 424 9.34 -18.88 -16.11
CA GLU A 424 8.34 -17.87 -16.43
C GLU A 424 8.28 -16.83 -15.31
N LEU A 425 8.07 -15.56 -15.68
CA LEU A 425 7.92 -14.47 -14.72
C LEU A 425 6.61 -14.64 -13.94
N GLY A 426 6.66 -14.51 -12.62
CA GLY A 426 5.45 -14.53 -11.80
C GLY A 426 5.72 -14.27 -10.32
N LEU A 427 4.67 -14.41 -9.50
CA LEU A 427 4.77 -14.34 -8.04
C LEU A 427 4.49 -15.71 -7.42
N ARG A 428 5.21 -16.01 -6.34
CA ARG A 428 4.97 -17.17 -5.48
C ARG A 428 4.70 -16.71 -4.07
N HIS A 429 3.53 -17.09 -3.55
CA HIS A 429 3.18 -16.90 -2.15
C HIS A 429 4.05 -17.81 -1.28
N THR A 430 4.80 -17.24 -0.33
CA THR A 430 5.66 -18.05 0.55
C THR A 430 4.87 -18.65 1.72
N ARG A 431 3.65 -18.14 1.98
CA ARG A 431 2.81 -18.42 3.16
C ARG A 431 3.45 -18.04 4.49
N GLN A 432 4.50 -17.24 4.46
CA GLN A 432 5.13 -16.69 5.65
C GLN A 432 4.56 -15.31 5.92
N VAL A 433 4.17 -15.11 7.17
CA VAL A 433 3.60 -13.86 7.67
C VAL A 433 4.40 -13.42 8.87
N ILE A 434 4.79 -12.15 8.89
CA ILE A 434 5.33 -11.50 10.08
C ILE A 434 4.15 -10.84 10.78
N GLU A 435 3.74 -11.38 11.94
CA GLU A 435 2.66 -10.81 12.75
C GLU A 435 3.10 -9.43 13.27
N VAL A 436 2.26 -8.43 13.04
CA VAL A 436 2.44 -7.05 13.51
C VAL A 436 1.14 -6.57 14.17
N ASP A 437 1.16 -5.38 14.74
CA ASP A 437 -0.04 -4.78 15.33
C ASP A 437 -1.13 -4.60 14.27
N ARG A 438 -2.39 -4.70 14.72
CA ARG A 438 -3.60 -4.58 13.90
C ARG A 438 -3.53 -3.42 12.93
N GLY A 439 -4.16 -3.59 11.77
CA GLY A 439 -4.35 -2.51 10.82
C GLY A 439 -3.08 -2.13 10.07
N ALA A 440 -2.20 -3.10 9.81
CA ALA A 440 -1.03 -2.89 8.98
C ALA A 440 -1.46 -2.49 7.55
N HIS A 441 -1.19 -1.25 7.16
CA HIS A 441 -1.72 -0.70 5.91
C HIS A 441 -0.67 -0.04 5.01
N GLN A 442 0.53 0.23 5.52
CA GLN A 442 1.62 0.72 4.69
C GLN A 442 2.91 -0.01 5.02
N VAL A 443 3.64 -0.48 4.00
CA VAL A 443 4.95 -1.14 4.16
C VAL A 443 5.99 -0.51 3.26
N MET A 444 7.22 -0.38 3.76
CA MET A 444 8.40 0.06 3.03
C MET A 444 9.61 -0.79 3.40
N ILE A 445 10.57 -0.92 2.49
CA ILE A 445 11.86 -1.55 2.74
C ILE A 445 12.92 -0.45 2.75
N ALA A 446 13.66 -0.34 3.86
CA ALA A 446 14.83 0.53 3.89
C ALA A 446 15.98 -0.14 3.11
N PRO A 447 16.57 0.54 2.11
CA PRO A 447 17.59 -0.04 1.24
C PRO A 447 18.89 -0.40 1.96
#